data_AF-A0AAJ0UNR3-F1
#
_entry.id   AF-A0AAJ0UNR3-F1
#
_cell.length_a   1.000
_cell.length_b   1.000
_cell.length_c   1.000
_cell.angle_alpha   90.00
_cell.angle_beta   90.00
_cell.angle_gamma   90.00
#
_symmetry.space_group_name_H-M   'P 1'
#
loop_
_entity.id
_entity.type
_entity.pdbx_description
1 polymer ?
#
loop_
_entity_poly.entity_id
_entity_poly.type
_entity_poly.pdbx_seq_one_letter_code
_entity_poly.pdbx_strand_id
1 'polypeptide(L)' 'MTENEAATKRLKLLIEQLEKIRGRHTELVSVYIPQGFNLNKVNEQLRNEQGTASNIKSKAVRKNV' A
#
# COMPACT_ATOMS: atom_id res chain seq x y z
N MET A 1 13.64 -23.22 15.71
CA MET A 1 13.00 -21.92 15.46
C MET A 1 11.54 -22.19 15.17
N THR A 2 10.64 -21.63 15.97
CA THR A 2 9.20 -21.85 15.80
C THR A 2 8.68 -21.06 14.58
N GLU A 3 7.60 -21.49 13.95
CA GLU A 3 7.04 -20.79 12.77
C GLU A 3 6.69 -19.32 13.06
N ASN A 4 6.25 -19.01 14.28
CA ASN A 4 5.95 -17.65 14.72
C ASN A 4 7.20 -16.75 14.83
N GLU A 5 8.32 -17.28 15.29
CA GLU A 5 9.59 -16.54 15.31
C GLU A 5 10.07 -16.21 13.89
N ALA A 6 9.90 -17.16 12.96
CA ALA A 6 10.24 -16.96 11.56
C ALA A 6 9.33 -15.91 10.90
N ALA A 7 8.02 -15.96 11.14
CA ALA A 7 7.05 -14.97 10.63
C ALA A 7 7.35 -13.56 11.17
N THR A 8 7.62 -13.45 12.47
CA THR A 8 7.98 -12.17 13.11
C THR A 8 9.27 -11.60 12.52
N LYS A 9 10.30 -12.44 12.29
CA LYS A 9 11.55 -12.00 11.67
C LYS A 9 11.35 -11.50 10.23
N ARG A 10 10.53 -12.20 9.44
CA ARG A 10 10.19 -11.78 8.06
C ARG A 10 9.45 -10.45 8.05
N LEU A 11 8.50 -10.26 8.96
CA LEU A 11 7.76 -9.00 9.08
C LEU A 11 8.68 -7.84 9.44
N LYS A 12 9.60 -8.02 10.42
CA LYS A 12 10.58 -6.99 10.78
C LYS A 12 11.44 -6.57 9.60
N LEU A 13 11.96 -7.54 8.84
CA LEU A 13 12.76 -7.26 7.64
C LEU A 13 11.95 -6.52 6.56
N LEU A 14 10.69 -6.90 6.37
CA LEU A 14 9.79 -6.22 5.44
C LEU A 14 9.56 -4.76 5.88
N ILE A 15 9.32 -4.51 7.17
CA ILE A 15 9.16 -3.15 7.70
C ILE A 15 10.42 -2.33 7.47
N GLU A 16 11.60 -2.87 7.81
CA GLU A 16 12.89 -2.19 7.58
C GLU A 16 13.13 -1.87 6.09
N GLN A 17 12.65 -2.72 5.18
CA GLN A 17 12.72 -2.46 3.74
C GLN A 17 11.76 -1.34 3.33
N LEU A 18 10.50 -1.41 3.76
CA LEU A 18 9.48 -0.40 3.45
C LEU A 18 9.85 0.98 4.03
N GLU A 19 10.43 1.02 5.23
CA GLU A 19 10.90 2.25 5.89
C GLU A 19 12.02 2.95 5.12
N LYS A 20 12.77 2.25 4.26
CA LYS A 20 13.79 2.85 3.41
C LYS A 20 13.20 3.48 2.14
N ILE A 21 12.00 3.08 1.76
CA ILE A 21 11.31 3.64 0.59
C ILE A 21 10.84 5.05 0.93
N ARG A 22 11.08 5.98 0.01
CA ARG A 22 10.65 7.38 0.10
C ARG A 22 9.90 7.72 -1.18
N GLY A 23 8.60 7.99 -1.05
CA GLY A 23 7.79 8.60 -2.09
C GLY A 23 7.65 10.09 -1.83
N ARG A 24 7.41 10.88 -2.87
CA ARG A 24 7.21 12.32 -2.73
C ARG A 24 5.70 12.59 -2.68
N HIS A 25 5.23 13.34 -1.68
CA HIS A 25 3.78 13.59 -1.52
C HIS A 25 2.96 12.29 -1.36
N THR A 26 2.03 12.01 -2.27
CA THR A 26 1.00 10.96 -2.15
C THR A 26 1.30 9.68 -2.93
N GLU A 27 2.57 9.45 -3.28
CA GLU A 27 3.00 8.40 -4.23
C GLU A 27 3.11 6.98 -3.60
N LEU A 28 2.82 6.83 -2.31
CA LEU A 28 2.87 5.55 -1.62
C LEU A 28 1.53 5.25 -0.96
N VAL A 29 0.93 4.11 -1.34
CA VAL A 29 -0.32 3.60 -0.76
C VAL A 29 -0.05 2.22 -0.17
N SER A 30 -0.48 2.00 1.06
CA SER A 30 -0.43 0.69 1.73
C SER A 30 -1.84 0.28 2.14
N VAL A 31 -2.27 -0.91 1.75
CA VAL A 31 -3.60 -1.44 2.09
C VAL A 31 -3.46 -2.69 2.94
N TYR A 32 -4.11 -2.68 4.10
CA TYR A 32 -4.24 -3.85 4.97
C TYR A 32 -5.58 -4.55 4.73
N ILE A 33 -5.53 -5.83 4.38
CA ILE A 33 -6.72 -6.64 4.10
C ILE A 33 -6.81 -7.75 5.14
N PRO A 34 -7.76 -7.69 6.09
CA PRO A 34 -7.93 -8.74 7.09
C PRO A 34 -8.53 -10.00 6.46
N GLN A 35 -8.36 -11.14 7.14
CA GLN A 35 -8.92 -12.40 6.70
C GLN A 35 -10.45 -12.33 6.59
N GLY A 36 -11.00 -12.88 5.50
CA GLY A 36 -12.44 -12.87 5.24
C GLY A 36 -12.97 -11.58 4.62
N PHE A 37 -12.12 -10.56 4.41
CA PHE A 37 -12.53 -9.37 3.69
C PHE A 37 -12.73 -9.63 2.19
N ASN A 38 -13.73 -8.98 1.59
CA ASN A 38 -14.05 -9.18 0.19
C ASN A 38 -13.05 -8.43 -0.72
N LEU A 39 -12.25 -9.18 -1.47
CA LEU A 39 -11.27 -8.64 -2.41
C LEU A 39 -11.87 -7.77 -3.51
N ASN A 40 -13.11 -8.03 -3.94
CA ASN A 40 -13.78 -7.20 -4.94
C ASN A 40 -14.03 -5.79 -4.41
N LYS A 41 -14.38 -5.65 -3.12
CA LYS A 41 -14.55 -4.34 -2.49
C LYS A 41 -13.23 -3.59 -2.36
N VAL A 42 -12.13 -4.27 -2.05
CA VAL A 42 -10.80 -3.65 -2.02
C VAL A 42 -10.42 -3.15 -3.42
N ASN A 43 -10.65 -3.96 -4.45
CA ASN A 43 -10.39 -3.56 -5.83
C ASN A 43 -11.22 -2.36 -6.25
N GLU A 44 -12.50 -2.32 -5.85
CA GLU A 44 -13.37 -1.17 -6.12
C GLU A 44 -12.87 0.09 -5.40
N GLN A 45 -12.46 -0.02 -4.14
CA GLN A 45 -11.86 1.09 -3.39
C GLN A 45 -10.60 1.63 -4.08
N LEU A 46 -9.68 0.75 -4.49
CA LEU A 46 -8.45 1.13 -5.20
C LEU A 46 -8.76 1.83 -6.54
N ARG A 47 -9.76 1.35 -7.28
CA ARG A 47 -10.19 1.99 -8.54
C ARG A 47 -10.79 3.38 -8.30
N ASN A 48 -11.57 3.54 -7.24
CA ASN A 48 -12.14 4.84 -6.86
C ASN A 48 -11.05 5.83 -6.42
N GLU A 49 -10.01 5.35 -5.71
CA GLU A 49 -8.86 6.16 -5.32
C GLU A 49 -8.05 6.60 -6.54
N GLN A 50 -7.80 5.70 -7.49
CA GLN A 50 -7.19 6.02 -8.78
C GLN A 50 -8.02 7.05 -9.58
N GLY A 51 -9.35 6.89 -9.61
CA GLY A 51 -10.26 7.83 -10.25
C GLY A 51 -10.18 9.23 -9.61
N THR A 52 -10.11 9.29 -8.28
CA THR A 52 -9.92 10.55 -7.54
C THR A 52 -8.57 11.18 -7.83
N ALA A 53 -7.50 10.38 -7.89
CA ALA A 53 -6.16 10.82 -8.24
C ALA A 53 -6.09 11.48 -9.62
N SER A 54 -6.93 11.04 -10.58
CA SER A 54 -7.03 11.64 -11.91
C SER A 54 -7.43 13.13 -11.91
N ASN A 55 -8.07 13.61 -10.84
CA ASN A 55 -8.47 15.01 -10.68
C ASN A 55 -7.40 15.89 -10.01
N ILE A 56 -6.25 15.33 -9.65
CA ILE A 56 -5.15 16.10 -9.05
C ILE A 56 -4.61 17.10 -10.08
N LYS A 57 -4.60 18.38 -9.70
CA LYS A 57 -4.17 19.51 -10.57
C LYS A 57 -2.70 19.43 -10.96
N SER A 58 -1.84 18.92 -10.06
CA SER A 58 -0.43 18.71 -10.34
C SER A 58 -0.22 17.51 -11.27
N LYS A 59 0.23 17.76 -12.50
CA LYS A 59 0.50 16.71 -13.51
C LYS A 59 1.52 15.68 -13.03
N ALA A 60 2.50 16.09 -12.23
CA ALA A 60 3.51 15.20 -11.68
C ALA A 60 2.89 14.25 -10.65
N VAL A 61 2.11 14.78 -9.70
CA VAL A 61 1.47 13.96 -8.65
C VAL A 61 0.40 13.05 -9.25
N ARG A 62 -0.44 13.56 -10.15
CA ARG A 62 -1.50 12.78 -10.80
C ARG A 62 -1.02 11.53 -11.54
N LYS A 63 0.21 11.55 -12.08
CA LYS A 63 0.78 10.40 -12.79
C LYS A 63 1.39 9.34 -11.87
N ASN A 64 1.65 9.72 -10.62
CA ASN A 64 2.42 8.92 -9.67
C ASN A 64 1.55 8.43 -8.50
N VAL A 65 0.22 8.62 -8.57
CA VAL A 65 -0.79 8.13 -7.63
C VAL A 65 -1.69 7.15 -8.36
#